data_AF-A0A661KZ94-F1
#
_entry.id   AF-A0A661KZ94-F1
#
_cell.length_a   1.000
_cell.length_b   1.000
_cell.length_c   1.000
_cell.angle_alpha   90.00
_cell.angle_beta   90.00
_cell.angle_gamma   90.00
#
_symmetry.space_group_name_H-M   'P 1'
#
loop_
_entity.id
_entity.type
_entity.pdbx_description
1 polymer ?
#
loop_
_entity_poly.entity_id
_entity_poly.type
_entity_poly.pdbx_seq_one_letter_code
_entity_poly.pdbx_strand_id
1 'polypeptide(L)' 'MKILFIVCQDIPEVLWNSFRLANIMLEEMEDVTIFLNGPSVKYEKLDSEEFPLKNLAKVFTLSEGQLFA' A
#
# COMPACT_ATOMS: atom_id res chain seq x y z
N MET A 1 2.41 8.30 15.43
CA MET A 1 1.09 7.70 15.80
C MET A 1 1.01 6.29 15.19
N LYS A 2 -0.09 5.55 15.42
CA LYS A 2 -0.31 4.21 14.83
C LYS A 2 -1.46 4.28 13.83
N ILE A 3 -1.19 3.97 12.57
CA ILE A 3 -2.14 4.13 11.46
C ILE A 3 -2.38 2.79 10.78
N LEU A 4 -3.67 2.45 10.61
CA LEU A 4 -4.10 1.28 9.87
C LEU A 4 -4.89 1.70 8.63
N PHE A 5 -4.41 1.27 7.47
CA PHE A 5 -5.14 1.32 6.20
C PHE A 5 -5.85 -0.01 5.98
N ILE A 6 -7.14 0.05 5.65
CA ILE A 6 -7.90 -1.10 5.18
C ILE A 6 -8.28 -0.83 3.73
N VAL A 7 -7.73 -1.62 2.81
CA VAL A 7 -7.98 -1.44 1.37
C VAL A 7 -8.75 -2.65 0.86
N CYS A 8 -9.93 -2.42 0.29
CA CYS A 8 -10.84 -3.49 -0.13
C CYS A 8 -11.12 -3.54 -1.64
N GLN A 9 -10.67 -2.55 -2.41
CA GLN A 9 -11.03 -2.37 -3.82
C GLN A 9 -9.86 -2.77 -4.72
N ASP A 10 -10.16 -3.22 -5.94
CA ASP A 10 -9.21 -3.57 -7.00
C ASP A 10 -9.10 -2.46 -8.07
N ILE A 11 -9.36 -1.21 -7.69
CA ILE A 11 -9.17 -0.04 -8.54
C ILE A 11 -7.68 0.38 -8.45
N PRO A 12 -6.91 0.38 -9.55
CA PRO A 12 -5.48 0.66 -9.53
C PRO A 12 -5.11 2.00 -8.88
N GLU A 13 -5.86 3.06 -9.18
CA GLU A 13 -5.65 4.39 -8.61
C GLU A 13 -5.86 4.41 -7.08
N VAL A 14 -6.84 3.67 -6.57
CA VAL A 14 -7.12 3.59 -5.13
C VAL A 14 -5.97 2.86 -4.42
N LEU A 15 -5.50 1.74 -4.97
CA LEU A 15 -4.36 1.01 -4.44
C LEU A 15 -3.09 1.87 -4.49
N TRP A 16 -2.85 2.54 -5.61
CA TRP A 16 -1.68 3.39 -5.81
C TRP A 16 -1.65 4.55 -4.81
N ASN A 17 -2.77 5.27 -4.65
CA ASN A 17 -2.88 6.33 -3.67
C ASN A 17 -2.71 5.81 -2.23
N SER A 18 -3.24 4.62 -1.92
CA SER A 18 -3.09 4.01 -0.59
C SER A 18 -1.63 3.72 -0.27
N PHE A 19 -0.92 3.01 -1.16
CA PHE A 19 0.50 2.73 -0.97
C PHE A 19 1.35 3.99 -0.97
N ARG A 20 1.08 4.96 -1.85
CA ARG A 20 1.82 6.21 -1.92
C ARG A 20 1.68 7.02 -0.62
N LEU A 21 0.46 7.17 -0.11
CA LEU A 21 0.22 7.87 1.14
C LEU A 21 0.86 7.16 2.34
N ALA A 22 0.75 5.83 2.38
CA ALA A 22 1.35 5.03 3.45
C ALA A 22 2.89 5.16 3.47
N ASN A 23 3.53 5.20 2.30
CA ASN A 23 4.97 5.46 2.20
C ASN A 23 5.36 6.85 2.72
N ILE A 24 4.61 7.91 2.34
CA ILE A 24 4.85 9.27 2.84
C ILE A 24 4.71 9.31 4.37
N MET A 25 3.73 8.61 4.94
CA MET A 25 3.54 8.56 6.40
C MET A 25 4.70 7.87 7.11
N LEU A 26 5.27 6.79 6.55
CA LEU A 26 6.45 6.13 7.11
C LEU A 26 7.66 7.08 7.18
N GLU A 27 7.84 7.96 6.19
CA GLU A 27 8.91 8.97 6.20
C GLU A 27 8.78 9.95 7.38
N GLU A 28 7.55 10.18 7.86
CA GLU A 28 7.24 11.05 9.01
C GLU A 28 7.29 10.30 10.38
N MET A 29 7.97 9.14 10.44
CA MET A 29 8.15 8.32 11.65
C MET A 29 6.84 7.79 12.26
N GLU A 30 5.84 7.52 11.41
CA GLU A 30 4.59 6.90 11.81
C GLU A 30 4.66 5.37 11.74
N ASP A 31 4.01 4.66 12.67
CA ASP A 31 3.83 3.21 12.58
C ASP A 31 2.67 2.92 11.63
N VAL A 32 2.96 2.51 10.39
CA VAL A 32 1.94 2.31 9.34
C VAL A 32 1.74 0.83 9.03
N THR A 33 0.47 0.40 9.07
CA THR A 33 0.03 -0.93 8.64
C THR A 33 -0.97 -0.82 7.49
N ILE A 34 -0.82 -1.65 6.46
CA ILE A 34 -1.80 -1.85 5.41
C ILE A 34 -2.36 -3.28 5.52
N PHE A 35 -3.67 -3.39 5.63
CA PHE A 35 -4.40 -4.66 5.52
C PHE A 35 -5.19 -4.68 4.22
N LEU A 36 -4.77 -5.52 3.28
CA LEU A 36 -5.48 -5.78 2.05
C LEU A 36 -6.57 -6.81 2.31
N ASN A 37 -7.81 -6.51 1.94
CA ASN A 37 -8.94 -7.40 2.10
C ASN A 37 -9.69 -7.60 0.77
N GLY A 38 -10.06 -8.85 0.45
CA GLY A 38 -10.88 -9.14 -0.72
C GLY A 38 -10.15 -8.84 -2.05
N PRO A 39 -10.79 -8.13 -3.02
CA PRO A 39 -10.21 -7.88 -4.34
C PRO A 39 -8.81 -7.24 -4.33
N SER A 40 -8.52 -6.38 -3.36
CA SER A 40 -7.24 -5.66 -3.24
C SER A 40 -6.03 -6.57 -3.04
N VAL A 41 -6.22 -7.80 -2.54
CA VAL A 41 -5.14 -8.79 -2.37
C VAL A 41 -4.46 -9.10 -3.71
N LYS A 42 -5.15 -8.89 -4.84
CA LYS A 42 -4.62 -9.10 -6.20
C LYS A 42 -3.86 -7.89 -6.76
N TYR A 43 -3.46 -6.92 -5.93
CA TYR A 43 -2.84 -5.66 -6.37
C TYR A 43 -1.68 -5.83 -7.35
N GLU A 44 -0.86 -6.88 -7.20
CA GLU A 44 0.26 -7.16 -8.10
C GLU A 44 -0.16 -7.38 -9.57
N LYS A 45 -1.40 -7.81 -9.82
CA LYS A 45 -1.95 -7.99 -11.18
C LYS A 45 -2.38 -6.68 -11.83
N LEU A 46 -2.51 -5.62 -11.04
CA LEU A 46 -2.94 -4.28 -11.45
C LEU A 46 -1.76 -3.32 -11.62
N ASP A 47 -0.54 -3.80 -11.40
CA ASP A 47 0.71 -3.08 -11.57
C ASP A 47 0.90 -2.66 -13.04
N SER A 48 1.23 -1.40 -13.27
CA SER A 48 1.46 -0.80 -14.59
C SER A 48 2.45 0.36 -14.51
N GLU A 49 2.81 0.96 -15.65
CA GLU A 49 3.65 2.17 -15.67
C GLU A 49 2.96 3.37 -15.00
N GLU A 50 1.65 3.51 -15.18
CA GLU A 50 0.84 4.58 -14.56
C GLU A 50 0.66 4.33 -13.05
N PHE A 51 0.49 3.06 -12.66
CA PHE A 51 0.29 2.64 -11.27
C PHE A 51 1.35 1.58 -10.89
N PRO A 52 2.58 1.99 -10.52
CA PRO A 52 3.68 1.07 -10.19
C PRO A 52 3.53 0.47 -8.78
N LEU A 53 2.45 -0.28 -8.58
CA LEU A 53 2.03 -0.86 -7.30
C LEU A 53 3.08 -1.80 -6.69
N LYS A 54 3.75 -2.64 -7.49
CA LYS A 54 4.79 -3.55 -6.98
C LYS A 54 5.97 -2.80 -6.40
N ASN A 55 6.36 -1.70 -7.05
CA ASN A 55 7.44 -0.87 -6.56
C ASN A 55 7.05 -0.20 -5.24
N LEU A 56 5.86 0.40 -5.19
CA LEU A 56 5.38 1.06 -3.97
C LEU A 56 5.20 0.09 -2.79
N ALA A 57 4.66 -1.10 -3.03
CA ALA A 57 4.53 -2.13 -2.01
C ALA A 57 5.90 -2.61 -1.52
N LYS A 58 6.85 -2.80 -2.44
CA LYS A 58 8.24 -3.16 -2.10
C LYS A 58 8.89 -2.09 -1.23
N VAL A 59 8.83 -0.82 -1.63
CA VAL A 59 9.35 0.30 -0.84
C VAL A 59 8.70 0.30 0.55
N PHE A 60 7.39 0.17 0.63
CA PHE A 60 6.65 0.15 1.89
C PHE A 60 7.14 -0.96 2.83
N THR A 61 7.25 -2.19 2.34
CA THR A 61 7.71 -3.34 3.14
C THR A 61 9.18 -3.29 3.53
N LEU A 62 10.02 -2.56 2.77
CA LEU A 62 11.43 -2.34 3.10
C LEU A 62 11.63 -1.17 4.07
N SER A 63 10.66 -0.27 4.18
CA SER A 63 10.68 0.91 5.04
C SER A 63 9.91 0.70 6.36
N GLU A 64 9.98 -0.50 6.95
CA GLU A 64 9.32 -0.90 8.21
C GLU A 64 7.77 -0.98 8.18
N GLY A 65 7.14 -0.67 7.04
CA GLY A 65 5.71 -0.80 6.85
C GLY A 65 5.23 -2.25 6.98
N GLN A 66 4.13 -2.44 7.71
CA GLN A 66 3.53 -3.77 7.88
C GLN A 66 2.43 -3.99 6.83
N LEU A 67 2.65 -4.94 5.92
CA LEU A 67 1.69 -5.30 4.88
C LEU A 67 1.10 -6.69 5.18
N PHE A 68 -0.21 -6.75 5.32
CA PHE A 68 -0.99 -7.98 5.53
C PHE A 68 -2.01 -8.14 4.41
N ALA A 69 -2.36 -9.38 4.09
CA ALA A 69 -3.33 -9.74 3.06
C ALA A 69 -4.02 -11.07 3.38
#